data_AF-A0A836SDB2-F1
#
_entry.id   AF-A0A836SDB2-F1
#
_cell.length_a   1.000
_cell.length_b   1.000
_cell.length_c   1.000
_cell.angle_alpha   90.00
_cell.angle_beta   90.00
_cell.angle_gamma   90.00
#
_symmetry.space_group_name_H-M   'P 1'
#
loop_
_entity.id
_entity.type
_entity.pdbx_description
1 polymer ?
#
loop_
_entity_poly.entity_id
_entity_poly.type
_entity_poly.pdbx_seq_one_letter_code
_entity_poly.pdbx_strand_id
1 'polypeptide(L)'
;MLNFDLMDTVAGRQVHDMGLIEGVREMLIEALNERFGIVPSDLISQIRSISLREHLKQLLRQAIRCPDLDSFKEMLSKALSSSK
;
A
#
# COMPACT_ATOMS: atom_id res chain seq x y z
N MET A 1 28.98 -23.81 -14.19
CA MET A 1 27.91 -22.80 -14.28
C MET A 1 28.09 -21.84 -13.12
N LEU A 2 28.18 -20.53 -13.38
CA LEU A 2 28.02 -19.53 -12.32
C LEU A 2 26.55 -19.57 -11.90
N ASN A 3 26.27 -19.87 -10.63
CA ASN A 3 24.95 -19.66 -10.06
C ASN A 3 24.76 -18.15 -9.95
N PHE A 4 24.03 -17.57 -10.89
CA PHE A 4 23.65 -16.16 -10.84
C PHE A 4 22.41 -16.06 -9.94
N ASP A 5 22.59 -15.60 -8.71
CA ASP A 5 21.47 -15.24 -7.86
C ASP A 5 20.99 -13.84 -8.23
N LEU A 6 19.75 -13.73 -8.72
CA LEU A 6 19.14 -12.47 -9.09
C LEU A 6 19.06 -11.52 -7.87
N MET A 7 18.90 -12.04 -6.65
CA MET A 7 18.78 -11.25 -5.42
C MET A 7 20.08 -10.57 -4.99
N ASP A 8 21.22 -11.05 -5.47
CA ASP A 8 22.51 -10.38 -5.26
C ASP A 8 22.62 -9.10 -6.09
N THR A 9 21.78 -8.94 -7.11
CA THR A 9 21.74 -7.74 -7.95
C THR A 9 20.86 -6.65 -7.38
N VAL A 10 21.17 -5.39 -7.73
CA VAL A 10 20.31 -4.24 -7.40
C VAL A 10 18.92 -4.39 -8.03
N ALA A 11 18.85 -4.87 -9.27
CA ALA A 11 17.58 -5.05 -9.97
C ALA A 11 16.69 -6.10 -9.29
N GLY A 12 17.26 -7.24 -8.85
CA GLY A 12 16.50 -8.27 -8.13
C GLY A 12 15.92 -7.76 -6.82
N ARG A 13 16.73 -7.04 -6.02
CA ARG A 13 16.23 -6.40 -4.78
C ARG A 13 15.13 -5.38 -5.06
N GLN A 14 15.29 -4.55 -6.10
CA GLN A 14 14.26 -3.58 -6.49
C GLN A 14 12.94 -4.24 -6.90
N VAL A 15 12.98 -5.29 -7.72
CA VAL A 15 11.76 -6.00 -8.14
C VAL A 15 11.09 -6.66 -6.94
N HIS A 16 11.85 -7.27 -6.05
CA HIS A 16 11.34 -7.85 -4.81
C HIS A 16 10.66 -6.79 -3.94
N ASP A 17 11.31 -5.64 -3.71
CA ASP A 17 10.76 -4.56 -2.91
C ASP A 17 9.50 -3.95 -3.54
N MET A 18 9.47 -3.80 -4.87
CA MET A 18 8.26 -3.38 -5.59
C MET A 18 7.11 -4.38 -5.38
N GLY A 19 7.37 -5.68 -5.50
CA GLY A 19 6.38 -6.72 -5.24
C GLY A 19 5.84 -6.69 -3.80
N LEU A 20 6.72 -6.43 -2.82
CA LEU A 20 6.32 -6.27 -1.42
C LEU A 20 5.45 -5.02 -1.19
N ILE A 21 5.68 -3.93 -1.93
CA ILE A 21 4.87 -2.72 -1.87
C ILE A 21 3.50 -2.98 -2.51
N GLU A 22 3.46 -3.55 -3.71
CA GLU A 22 2.20 -3.88 -4.40
C GLU A 22 1.34 -4.84 -3.59
N GLY A 23 1.94 -5.89 -2.99
CA GLY A 23 1.19 -6.81 -2.15
C GLY A 23 0.52 -6.12 -0.96
N VAL A 24 1.14 -5.12 -0.34
CA VAL A 24 0.49 -4.37 0.76
C VAL A 24 -0.60 -3.42 0.21
N ARG A 25 -0.42 -2.84 -0.98
CA ARG A 25 -1.46 -2.02 -1.64
C ARG A 25 -2.71 -2.85 -1.93
N GLU A 26 -2.53 -4.05 -2.50
CA GLU A 26 -3.62 -4.98 -2.78
C GLU A 26 -4.37 -5.37 -1.50
N MET A 27 -3.65 -5.78 -0.45
CA MET A 27 -4.26 -6.13 0.83
C MET A 27 -5.02 -4.97 1.48
N LEU A 28 -4.53 -3.74 1.33
CA LEU A 28 -5.21 -2.53 1.82
C LEU A 28 -6.50 -2.27 1.04
N ILE A 29 -6.46 -2.34 -0.29
CA ILE A 29 -7.64 -2.16 -1.15
C ILE A 29 -8.68 -3.25 -0.84
N GLU A 30 -8.26 -4.49 -0.69
CA GLU A 30 -9.14 -5.61 -0.37
C GLU A 30 -9.81 -5.43 1.00
N ALA A 31 -9.05 -5.01 2.03
CA ALA A 31 -9.61 -4.74 3.35
C ALA A 31 -10.65 -3.60 3.33
N LEU A 32 -10.43 -2.56 2.52
CA LEU A 32 -11.40 -1.49 2.33
C LEU A 32 -12.65 -2.00 1.59
N ASN A 33 -12.45 -2.83 0.56
CA ASN A 33 -13.53 -3.40 -0.22
C ASN A 33 -14.44 -4.32 0.62
N GLU A 34 -13.84 -5.18 1.45
CA GLU A 34 -14.57 -6.08 2.34
C GLU A 34 -15.38 -5.32 3.41
N ARG A 35 -14.83 -4.23 3.95
CA ARG A 35 -15.48 -3.47 5.03
C ARG A 35 -16.51 -2.47 4.56
N PHE A 36 -16.26 -1.82 3.43
CA PHE A 36 -17.03 -0.65 2.98
C PHE A 36 -17.66 -0.83 1.60
N GLY A 37 -17.45 -1.98 0.94
CA GLY A 37 -17.86 -2.21 -0.43
C GLY A 37 -16.94 -1.52 -1.43
N ILE A 38 -17.46 -1.29 -2.64
CA ILE A 38 -16.69 -0.81 -3.80
C ILE A 38 -15.83 0.41 -3.44
N VAL A 39 -14.52 0.24 -3.52
CA VAL A 39 -13.54 1.30 -3.24
C VAL A 39 -13.49 2.27 -4.43
N PRO A 40 -13.67 3.59 -4.20
CA PRO A 40 -13.58 4.59 -5.26
C PRO A 40 -12.22 4.58 -5.99
N SER A 41 -12.23 4.79 -7.31
CA SER A 41 -11.02 4.71 -8.15
C SER A 41 -9.97 5.78 -7.83
N ASP A 42 -10.40 6.96 -7.38
CA ASP A 42 -9.52 8.02 -6.89
C ASP A 42 -8.79 7.59 -5.62
N LEU A 43 -9.47 6.88 -4.71
CA LEU A 43 -8.88 6.35 -3.49
C LEU A 43 -7.86 5.25 -3.79
N ILE A 44 -8.17 4.35 -4.72
CA ILE A 44 -7.23 3.33 -5.23
C ILE A 44 -5.97 4.00 -5.80
N SER A 45 -6.14 5.07 -6.59
CA SER A 45 -5.03 5.80 -7.20
C SER A 45 -4.14 6.48 -6.16
N GLN A 46 -4.74 7.05 -5.11
CA GLN A 46 -4.00 7.61 -3.98
C GLN A 46 -3.23 6.55 -3.20
N ILE A 47 -3.81 5.37 -2.96
CA ILE A 47 -3.10 4.26 -2.29
C ILE A 47 -1.91 3.79 -3.14
N ARG A 48 -2.10 3.67 -4.46
CA ARG A 48 -1.05 3.27 -5.41
C ARG A 48 0.07 4.29 -5.57
N SER A 49 -0.11 5.55 -5.16
CA SER A 49 0.96 6.55 -5.20
C SER A 49 1.92 6.45 -4.00
N ILE A 50 1.53 5.76 -2.92
CA ILE A 50 2.34 5.63 -1.70
C ILE A 50 3.46 4.61 -1.92
N SER A 51 4.71 5.06 -2.02
CA SER A 51 5.89 4.21 -2.22
C SER A 51 6.44 3.60 -0.93
N LEU A 52 6.16 4.17 0.23
CA LEU A 52 6.72 3.69 1.49
C LEU A 52 5.87 2.55 2.08
N ARG A 53 6.43 1.33 2.06
CA ARG A 53 5.77 0.11 2.57
C ARG A 53 5.26 0.24 4.00
N GLU A 54 5.98 0.92 4.89
CA GLU A 54 5.57 1.07 6.29
C GLU A 54 4.34 1.96 6.46
N HIS A 55 4.20 3.01 5.64
CA HIS A 55 2.97 3.82 5.61
C HIS A 55 1.77 2.99 5.15
N LEU A 56 1.94 2.17 4.10
CA LEU A 56 0.89 1.25 3.65
C LEU A 56 0.48 0.25 4.72
N LYS A 57 1.43 -0.34 5.48
CA LYS A 57 1.11 -1.24 6.60
C LYS A 57 0.36 -0.53 7.73
N GLN A 58 0.71 0.72 8.02
CA GLN A 58 -0.01 1.54 9.01
C GLN A 58 -1.44 1.81 8.54
N LEU A 59 -1.61 2.23 7.28
CA LEU A 59 -2.91 2.45 6.67
C LEU A 59 -3.75 1.18 6.66
N LEU A 60 -3.17 0.00 6.36
CA LEU A 60 -3.89 -1.28 6.43
C LEU A 60 -4.45 -1.55 7.84
N ARG A 61 -3.64 -1.34 8.89
CA ARG A 61 -4.13 -1.48 10.27
C ARG A 61 -5.25 -0.50 10.61
N GLN A 62 -5.19 0.72 10.08
CA GLN A 62 -6.23 1.73 10.27
C GLN A 62 -7.50 1.40 9.48
N ALA A 63 -7.36 0.93 8.23
CA ALA A 63 -8.44 0.49 7.36
C ALA A 63 -9.24 -0.66 7.96
N ILE A 64 -8.65 -1.48 8.84
CA ILE A 64 -9.34 -2.54 9.57
C ILE A 64 -10.14 -1.99 10.77
N ARG A 65 -9.72 -0.85 11.35
CA ARG A 65 -10.23 -0.35 12.64
C ARG A 65 -11.15 0.86 12.53
N CYS A 66 -11.04 1.65 11.47
CA CYS A 66 -11.81 2.88 11.33
C CYS A 66 -13.32 2.61 11.21
N PRO A 67 -14.19 3.51 11.68
CA PRO A 67 -15.63 3.25 11.68
C PRO A 67 -16.23 3.23 10.27
N ASP A 68 -15.69 4.06 9.37
CA ASP A 68 -16.21 4.27 8.02
C ASP A 68 -15.11 4.67 7.04
N LEU A 69 -15.49 4.76 5.76
CA LEU A 69 -14.61 5.11 4.67
C LEU A 69 -14.16 6.58 4.73
N ASP A 70 -14.98 7.48 5.24
CA ASP A 70 -14.64 8.91 5.30
C ASP A 70 -13.57 9.17 6.36
N SER A 71 -13.67 8.53 7.52
CA SER A 71 -12.61 8.49 8.54
C SER A 71 -11.30 7.95 7.96
N PHE A 72 -11.36 6.95 7.07
CA PHE A 72 -10.17 6.46 6.38
C PHE A 72 -9.56 7.50 5.43
N LYS A 73 -10.39 8.18 4.62
CA LYS A 73 -9.93 9.22 3.69
C LYS A 73 -9.22 10.37 4.41
N GLU A 74 -9.69 10.76 5.59
CA GLU A 74 -9.01 11.78 6.40
C GLU A 74 -7.61 11.33 6.84
N MET A 75 -7.47 10.08 7.29
CA MET A 75 -6.18 9.52 7.69
C MET A 75 -5.22 9.40 6.49
N LEU A 76 -5.72 8.96 5.34
CA LEU A 76 -4.95 8.92 4.10
C LEU A 76 -4.46 10.31 3.69
N SER A 77 -5.33 11.32 3.76
CA SER A 77 -4.98 12.70 3.44
C SER A 77 -3.85 13.24 4.33
N LYS A 78 -3.86 12.89 5.63
CA LYS A 78 -2.78 13.23 6.57
C LYS A 78 -1.48 12.51 6.25
N ALA A 79 -1.55 11.24 5.84
CA ALA A 79 -0.37 10.48 5.43
C ALA A 79 0.26 11.04 4.15
N LEU A 80 -0.55 11.50 3.19
CA LEU A 80 -0.07 12.13 1.96
C LEU A 80 0.50 13.53 2.18
N SER A 81 -0.06 14.32 3.11
CA SER A 81 0.44 15.66 3.41
C SER A 81 1.72 15.66 4.25
N SER A 82 1.93 14.62 5.05
CA SER A 82 3.12 14.45 5.91
C SER A 82 4.32 13.85 5.17
N SER A 83 4.14 13.41 3.92
CA SER A 83 5.19 12.89 3.05
C SER A 83 5.79 13.97 2.11
N LYS A 84 5.50 15.24 2.36
CA LYS A 84 5.96 16.41 1.60
C LYS A 84 7.06 17.17 2.33
#